data_AF-A0AB36J4M6-F1
#
_entry.id   AF-A0AB36J4M6-F1
#
_cell.length_a   1.000
_cell.length_b   1.000
_cell.length_c   1.000
_cell.angle_alpha   90.00
_cell.angle_beta   90.00
_cell.angle_gamma   90.00
#
_symmetry.space_group_name_H-M   'P 1'
#
loop_
_entity.id
_entity.type
_entity.pdbx_description
1 polymer ?
#
loop_
_entity_poly.entity_id
_entity_poly.type
_entity_poly.pdbx_seq_one_letter_code
_entity_poly.pdbx_strand_id
1 'polypeptide(L)'
;MKVTLNEPVLNTPAYYGLTISQWVTLGAVLVTLIIGLINLFSSLRTNKRTTFVNAVTSERVKWMGQLRELTSEYLQLTTYYERKPILEGKEHDDFFERLVYLQHRIKLHMNHTGVPDREINELIKRINEKIFEIYQANDLLKIPPEDRLQYLLSSSNEIIKKKLIQKQKEGTLTQVLNPEESKDNAIQFLNEIIEEYNKEFKQKNGYSGRNQLEKDVQDLVDKTSAYLKYEWERVKDEAKEGKLKKQKKKEWKENLQIKDDVYDFYKYLKKQRIWSNSRDRFLAVISKLKSNKNLNQEKTKEILRYCNLDIVGGNTINAVITTLVSLIMGAFVASVLKNSQKDDPVFFQALIAIVIYISIITYLSLRRDRASLVKEGLEHFIELEKDK
;
A
#
# COMPACT_ATOMS: atom_id res chain seq x y z
N MET A 1 -59.43 -31.62 91.36
CA MET A 1 -58.85 -30.43 90.70
C MET A 1 -57.34 -30.63 90.59
N LYS A 2 -56.84 -31.06 89.42
CA LYS A 2 -55.40 -31.16 89.13
C LYS A 2 -55.02 -29.89 88.37
N VAL A 3 -54.26 -29.01 89.02
CA VAL A 3 -53.67 -27.83 88.39
C VAL A 3 -52.44 -28.31 87.63
N THR A 4 -52.56 -28.41 86.30
CA THR A 4 -51.43 -28.64 85.40
C THR A 4 -50.68 -27.33 85.23
N LEU A 5 -49.48 -27.25 85.82
CA LEU A 5 -48.53 -26.18 85.59
C LEU A 5 -48.04 -26.25 84.14
N ASN A 6 -48.28 -25.19 83.37
CA ASN A 6 -47.71 -25.01 82.03
C ASN A 6 -46.19 -24.90 82.15
N GLU A 7 -45.47 -25.81 81.50
CA GLU A 7 -44.01 -25.69 81.37
C GLU A 7 -43.66 -24.44 80.56
N PRO A 8 -42.62 -23.69 80.97
CA PRO A 8 -42.17 -22.53 80.23
C PRO A 8 -41.60 -22.98 78.88
N VAL A 9 -42.21 -22.51 77.79
CA VAL A 9 -41.69 -22.66 76.43
C VAL A 9 -40.33 -21.96 76.40
N LEU A 10 -39.25 -22.75 76.48
CA LEU A 10 -37.89 -22.27 76.28
C LEU A 10 -37.79 -21.79 74.83
N ASN A 11 -37.85 -20.47 74.65
CA ASN A 11 -37.46 -19.80 73.41
C ASN A 11 -35.96 -20.04 73.20
N THR A 12 -35.62 -21.12 72.51
CA THR A 12 -34.29 -21.31 71.96
C THR A 12 -34.08 -20.20 70.93
N PRO A 13 -32.98 -19.43 70.99
CA PRO A 13 -32.69 -18.44 69.97
C PRO A 13 -32.60 -19.19 68.64
N ALA A 14 -33.52 -18.90 67.73
CA ALA A 14 -33.46 -19.43 66.38
C ALA A 14 -32.12 -18.99 65.79
N TYR A 15 -31.19 -19.95 65.66
CA TYR A 15 -29.92 -19.72 64.99
C TYR A 15 -30.24 -19.48 63.51
N TYR A 16 -30.40 -18.21 63.14
CA TYR A 16 -30.47 -17.73 61.75
C TYR A 16 -29.08 -17.77 61.10
N GLY A 17 -28.37 -18.89 61.26
CA GLY A 17 -27.14 -19.17 60.54
C GLY A 17 -27.51 -19.62 59.13
N LEU A 18 -26.98 -18.93 58.12
CA LEU A 18 -27.00 -19.43 56.75
C LEU A 18 -26.43 -20.86 56.74
N THR A 19 -27.20 -21.80 56.18
CA THR A 19 -26.72 -23.17 56.02
C THR A 19 -25.53 -23.17 55.05
N ILE A 20 -24.61 -24.13 55.20
CA ILE A 20 -23.45 -24.27 54.30
C ILE A 20 -23.91 -24.29 52.84
N SER A 21 -25.06 -24.91 52.55
CA SER A 21 -25.66 -24.92 51.21
C SER A 21 -25.98 -23.51 50.68
N GLN A 22 -26.50 -22.60 51.52
CA GLN A 22 -26.82 -21.23 51.11
C GLN A 22 -25.56 -20.40 50.82
N TRP A 23 -24.49 -20.60 51.60
CA TRP A 23 -23.20 -19.99 51.31
C TRP A 23 -22.61 -20.46 49.98
N VAL A 24 -22.73 -21.76 49.68
CA VAL A 24 -22.32 -22.33 48.40
C VAL A 24 -23.14 -21.74 47.26
N THR A 25 -24.47 -21.61 47.40
CA THR A 25 -25.32 -20.99 46.38
C THR A 25 -24.98 -19.52 46.14
N LEU A 26 -24.78 -18.74 47.21
CA LEU A 26 -24.40 -17.33 47.10
C LEU A 26 -23.04 -17.16 46.43
N GLY A 27 -22.08 -18.03 46.76
CA GLY A 27 -20.79 -18.11 46.09
C GLY A 27 -20.91 -18.39 44.59
N ALA A 28 -21.75 -19.36 44.21
CA ALA A 28 -22.01 -19.68 42.80
C ALA A 28 -22.61 -18.49 42.03
N VAL A 29 -23.60 -17.81 42.59
CA VAL A 29 -24.22 -16.62 41.98
C VAL A 29 -23.19 -15.49 41.80
N LEU A 30 -22.34 -15.24 42.80
CA LEU A 30 -21.28 -14.24 42.70
C LEU A 30 -20.25 -14.58 41.62
N VAL A 31 -19.85 -15.85 41.51
CA VAL A 31 -18.91 -16.31 40.46
C VAL A 31 -19.54 -16.11 39.07
N THR A 32 -20.80 -16.49 38.87
CA THR A 32 -21.49 -16.27 37.59
C THR A 32 -21.62 -14.79 37.25
N LEU A 33 -21.91 -13.93 38.23
CA LEU A 33 -21.97 -12.47 38.04
C LEU A 33 -20.61 -11.92 37.58
N ILE A 34 -19.52 -12.33 38.24
CA ILE A 34 -18.16 -11.89 37.90
C ILE A 34 -17.79 -12.32 36.48
N ILE A 35 -18.10 -13.56 36.09
CA ILE A 35 -17.87 -14.05 34.72
C ILE A 35 -18.68 -13.24 33.71
N GLY A 36 -19.95 -12.93 34.02
CA GLY A 36 -20.81 -12.07 33.19
C GLY A 36 -20.24 -10.67 33.00
N LEU A 37 -19.75 -10.05 34.08
CA LEU A 37 -19.10 -8.74 34.03
C LEU A 37 -17.81 -8.76 33.20
N ILE A 38 -16.95 -9.78 33.40
CA ILE A 38 -15.72 -9.94 32.61
C ILE A 38 -16.05 -10.06 31.11
N ASN A 39 -17.05 -10.87 30.76
CA ASN A 39 -17.50 -11.04 29.37
C ASN A 39 -18.07 -9.75 28.79
N LEU A 40 -18.89 -9.02 29.55
CA LEU A 40 -19.43 -7.72 29.14
C LEU A 40 -18.31 -6.70 28.90
N PHE A 41 -17.39 -6.53 29.85
CA PHE A 41 -16.26 -5.61 29.71
C PHE A 41 -15.33 -5.99 28.55
N SER A 42 -15.06 -7.28 28.37
CA SER A 42 -14.28 -7.81 27.25
C SER A 42 -14.97 -7.52 25.90
N SER A 43 -16.28 -7.75 25.82
CA SER A 43 -17.09 -7.48 24.63
C SER A 43 -17.13 -5.99 24.28
N LEU A 44 -17.38 -5.12 25.27
CA LEU A 44 -17.39 -3.66 25.07
C LEU A 44 -16.03 -3.14 24.59
N ARG A 45 -14.92 -3.65 25.16
CA ARG A 45 -13.58 -3.25 24.74
C ARG A 45 -13.24 -3.72 23.33
N THR A 46 -13.68 -4.93 22.98
CA THR A 46 -13.49 -5.50 21.64
C THR A 46 -14.30 -4.73 20.60
N ASN A 47 -15.57 -4.42 20.91
CA ASN A 47 -16.48 -3.71 20.01
C ASN A 47 -16.01 -2.27 19.67
N LYS A 48 -15.44 -1.54 20.64
CA LYS A 48 -14.87 -0.20 20.36
C LYS A 48 -13.68 -0.27 19.40
N ARG A 49 -12.82 -1.28 19.55
CA ARG A 49 -11.65 -1.45 18.67
C ARG A 49 -12.06 -1.86 17.26
N THR A 50 -12.99 -2.79 17.11
CA THR A 50 -13.49 -3.23 15.80
C THR A 50 -14.19 -2.08 15.08
N THR A 51 -15.02 -1.30 15.77
CA THR A 51 -15.70 -0.14 15.16
C THR A 51 -14.71 0.90 14.65
N PHE A 52 -13.68 1.24 15.44
CA PHE A 52 -12.65 2.19 15.01
C PHE A 52 -11.86 1.70 13.80
N VAL A 53 -11.41 0.43 13.83
CA VAL A 53 -10.67 -0.17 12.71
C VAL A 53 -11.55 -0.18 11.45
N ASN A 54 -12.80 -0.63 11.57
CA ASN A 54 -13.73 -0.66 10.44
C ASN A 54 -13.97 0.75 9.87
N ALA A 55 -14.11 1.77 10.71
CA ALA A 55 -14.27 3.16 10.27
C ALA A 55 -13.04 3.63 9.48
N VAL A 56 -11.82 3.48 10.04
CA VAL A 56 -10.57 3.90 9.37
C VAL A 56 -10.35 3.14 8.06
N THR A 57 -10.57 1.83 8.06
CA THR A 57 -10.47 0.99 6.87
C THR A 57 -11.48 1.43 5.81
N SER A 58 -12.73 1.70 6.17
CA SER A 58 -13.76 2.14 5.22
C SER A 58 -13.43 3.49 4.60
N GLU A 59 -12.94 4.45 5.38
CA GLU A 59 -12.51 5.76 4.87
C GLU A 59 -11.30 5.62 3.95
N ARG A 60 -10.34 4.73 4.24
CA ARG A 60 -9.21 4.50 3.34
C ARG A 60 -9.65 3.86 2.02
N VAL A 61 -10.62 2.94 2.04
CA VAL A 61 -11.18 2.34 0.82
C VAL A 61 -11.87 3.41 -0.03
N LYS A 62 -12.68 4.28 0.57
CA LYS A 62 -13.29 5.43 -0.12
C LYS A 62 -12.23 6.34 -0.73
N TRP A 63 -11.20 6.67 0.03
CA TRP A 63 -10.09 7.53 -0.41
C TRP A 63 -9.33 6.92 -1.60
N MET A 64 -9.08 5.60 -1.61
CA MET A 64 -8.48 4.91 -2.77
C MET A 64 -9.41 4.94 -4.00
N GLY A 65 -10.71 4.81 -3.80
CA GLY A 65 -11.71 4.96 -4.87
C GLY A 65 -11.65 6.34 -5.51
N GLN A 66 -11.68 7.39 -4.69
CA GLN A 66 -11.56 8.78 -5.14
C GLN A 66 -10.24 9.05 -5.88
N LEU A 67 -9.12 8.55 -5.36
CA LEU A 67 -7.84 8.69 -6.03
C LEU A 67 -7.86 8.05 -7.42
N ARG A 68 -8.44 6.84 -7.54
CA ARG A 68 -8.57 6.15 -8.84
C ARG A 68 -9.41 6.95 -9.83
N GLU A 69 -10.55 7.49 -9.39
CA GLU A 69 -11.42 8.32 -10.22
C GLU A 69 -10.71 9.59 -10.70
N LEU A 70 -10.06 10.32 -9.78
CA LEU A 70 -9.30 11.52 -10.10
C LEU A 70 -8.14 11.24 -11.07
N THR A 71 -7.40 10.15 -10.85
CA THR A 71 -6.32 9.75 -11.77
C THR A 71 -6.88 9.35 -13.12
N SER A 72 -7.99 8.60 -13.18
CA SER A 72 -8.62 8.21 -14.45
C SER A 72 -9.06 9.44 -15.25
N GLU A 73 -9.67 10.43 -14.60
CA GLU A 73 -10.06 11.67 -15.24
C GLU A 73 -8.86 12.46 -15.74
N TYR A 74 -7.82 12.56 -14.91
CA TYR A 74 -6.55 13.20 -15.28
C TYR A 74 -5.90 12.51 -16.50
N LEU A 75 -5.90 11.17 -16.51
CA LEU A 75 -5.39 10.39 -17.64
C LEU A 75 -6.21 10.66 -18.91
N GLN A 76 -7.53 10.77 -18.82
CA GLN A 76 -8.37 11.10 -19.99
C GLN A 76 -8.02 12.48 -20.58
N LEU A 77 -7.74 13.47 -19.74
CA LEU A 77 -7.34 14.81 -20.20
C LEU A 77 -5.93 14.82 -20.80
N THR A 78 -5.01 14.06 -20.22
CA THR A 78 -3.59 14.04 -20.61
C THR A 78 -3.26 13.04 -21.71
N THR A 79 -4.11 12.04 -21.95
CA THR A 79 -3.93 11.10 -23.06
C THR A 79 -3.98 11.85 -24.38
N TYR A 80 -2.81 11.93 -25.02
CA TYR A 80 -2.64 12.55 -26.31
C TYR A 80 -2.84 11.49 -27.39
N TYR A 81 -3.79 11.72 -28.28
CA TYR A 81 -3.94 10.97 -29.52
C TYR A 81 -3.63 11.89 -30.70
N GLU A 82 -3.12 11.34 -31.80
CA GLU A 82 -2.58 12.11 -32.94
C GLU A 82 -3.57 13.14 -33.51
N ARG A 83 -4.88 12.93 -33.32
CA ARG A 83 -5.96 13.76 -33.84
C ARG A 83 -6.60 14.68 -32.79
N LYS A 84 -6.03 14.81 -31.59
CA LYS A 84 -6.59 15.69 -30.57
C LYS A 84 -6.41 17.14 -31.05
N PRO A 85 -7.50 17.89 -31.29
CA PRO A 85 -7.38 19.29 -31.69
C PRO A 85 -6.75 20.08 -30.55
N ILE A 86 -5.95 21.08 -30.91
CA ILE A 86 -5.43 22.02 -29.93
C ILE A 86 -6.58 22.97 -29.60
N LEU A 87 -6.93 23.02 -28.32
CA LEU A 87 -8.02 23.84 -27.83
C LEU A 87 -7.64 25.33 -27.95
N GLU A 88 -8.64 26.18 -28.20
CA GLU A 88 -8.47 27.62 -28.35
C GLU A 88 -9.49 28.40 -27.52
N GLY A 89 -9.17 29.66 -27.19
CA GLY A 89 -10.07 30.55 -26.46
C GLY A 89 -10.47 30.00 -25.10
N LYS A 90 -11.77 30.00 -24.80
CA LYS A 90 -12.28 29.59 -23.48
C LYS A 90 -12.03 28.11 -23.16
N GLU A 91 -12.11 27.22 -24.17
CA GLU A 91 -11.89 25.79 -23.96
C GLU A 91 -10.45 25.47 -23.53
N HIS A 92 -9.50 26.26 -24.02
CA HIS A 92 -8.10 26.19 -23.61
C HIS A 92 -7.93 26.52 -22.12
N ASP A 93 -8.55 27.61 -21.66
CA ASP A 93 -8.45 28.05 -20.28
C ASP A 93 -9.13 27.06 -19.32
N ASP A 94 -10.35 26.61 -19.68
CA ASP A 94 -11.11 25.60 -18.92
C ASP A 94 -10.31 24.27 -18.81
N PHE A 95 -9.63 23.87 -19.89
CA PHE A 95 -8.77 22.68 -19.88
C PHE A 95 -7.61 22.80 -18.89
N PHE A 96 -6.89 23.93 -18.90
CA PHE A 96 -5.75 24.13 -18.01
C PHE A 96 -6.16 24.30 -16.55
N GLU A 97 -7.27 24.99 -16.28
CA GLU A 97 -7.84 25.07 -14.94
C GLU A 97 -8.18 23.67 -14.42
N ARG A 98 -8.83 22.83 -15.26
CA ARG A 98 -9.16 21.46 -14.88
C ARG A 98 -7.91 20.60 -14.64
N LEU A 99 -6.88 20.75 -15.48
CA LEU A 99 -5.63 20.02 -15.35
C LEU A 99 -4.92 20.34 -14.04
N VAL A 100 -4.82 21.63 -13.68
CA VAL A 100 -4.21 22.10 -12.43
C VAL A 100 -5.06 21.68 -11.22
N TYR A 101 -6.39 21.77 -11.32
CA TYR A 101 -7.31 21.29 -10.30
C TYR A 101 -7.09 19.81 -9.97
N LEU A 102 -7.06 18.93 -10.99
CA LEU A 102 -6.85 17.50 -10.80
C LEU A 102 -5.47 17.19 -10.23
N GLN A 103 -4.41 17.86 -10.68
CA GLN A 103 -3.07 17.73 -10.09
C GLN A 103 -3.10 18.01 -8.58
N HIS A 104 -3.71 19.12 -8.16
CA HIS A 104 -3.78 19.47 -6.74
C HIS A 104 -4.63 18.49 -5.94
N ARG A 105 -5.76 18.03 -6.49
CA ARG A 105 -6.62 17.05 -5.82
C ARG A 105 -5.89 15.72 -5.64
N ILE A 106 -5.27 15.18 -6.69
CA ILE A 106 -4.47 13.94 -6.61
C ILE A 106 -3.34 14.10 -5.58
N LYS A 107 -2.63 15.23 -5.60
CA LYS A 107 -1.57 15.54 -4.62
C LYS A 107 -2.07 15.59 -3.18
N LEU A 108 -3.26 16.14 -2.93
CA LEU A 108 -3.88 16.21 -1.60
C LEU A 108 -4.33 14.84 -1.10
N HIS A 109 -4.74 13.97 -2.02
CA HIS A 109 -5.04 12.60 -1.64
C HIS A 109 -3.74 11.91 -1.18
N MET A 110 -2.64 12.02 -1.93
CA MET A 110 -1.41 11.28 -1.64
C MET A 110 -0.63 11.76 -0.42
N ASN A 111 0.21 10.90 0.16
CA ASN A 111 1.04 11.24 1.31
C ASN A 111 2.40 11.81 0.88
N HIS A 112 2.65 13.08 1.19
CA HIS A 112 3.89 13.80 0.84
C HIS A 112 5.21 13.14 1.32
N THR A 113 5.16 12.27 2.33
CA THR A 113 6.36 11.60 2.86
C THR A 113 6.69 10.28 2.17
N GLY A 114 5.76 9.71 1.40
CA GLY A 114 5.96 8.44 0.70
C GLY A 114 6.88 8.60 -0.51
N VAL A 115 7.81 7.66 -0.72
CA VAL A 115 8.60 7.60 -1.96
C VAL A 115 7.68 7.44 -3.19
N PRO A 116 6.70 6.51 -3.20
CA PRO A 116 5.83 6.31 -4.37
C PRO A 116 4.97 7.54 -4.68
N ASP A 117 4.43 8.16 -3.63
CA ASP A 117 3.63 9.37 -3.72
C ASP A 117 4.43 10.53 -4.35
N ARG A 118 5.72 10.65 -4.02
CA ARG A 118 6.61 11.63 -4.66
C ARG A 118 6.86 11.32 -6.12
N GLU A 119 7.10 10.06 -6.46
CA GLU A 119 7.29 9.65 -7.87
C GLU A 119 6.07 9.94 -8.74
N ILE A 120 4.86 9.64 -8.24
CA ILE A 120 3.60 9.95 -8.91
C ILE A 120 3.42 11.47 -9.06
N ASN A 121 3.69 12.24 -8.01
CA ASN A 121 3.62 13.71 -8.08
C ASN A 121 4.59 14.31 -9.10
N GLU A 122 5.83 13.80 -9.16
CA GLU A 122 6.81 14.25 -10.14
C GLU A 122 6.42 13.84 -11.57
N LEU A 123 5.83 12.65 -11.77
CA LEU A 123 5.27 12.25 -13.07
C LEU A 123 4.16 13.21 -13.53
N ILE A 124 3.19 13.50 -12.66
CA ILE A 124 2.10 14.46 -12.95
C ILE A 124 2.68 15.84 -13.30
N LYS A 125 3.67 16.31 -12.53
CA LYS A 125 4.33 17.59 -12.79
C LYS A 125 5.00 17.61 -14.17
N ARG A 126 5.79 16.58 -14.51
CA ARG A 126 6.46 16.48 -15.83
C ARG A 126 5.46 16.42 -16.99
N ILE A 127 4.37 15.67 -16.82
CA ILE A 127 3.28 15.59 -17.81
C ILE A 127 2.68 16.97 -18.04
N ASN A 128 2.32 17.68 -16.97
CA ASN A 128 1.75 19.03 -17.06
C ASN A 128 2.72 20.02 -17.71
N GLU A 129 3.98 20.06 -17.27
CA GLU A 129 5.02 20.89 -17.89
C GLU A 129 5.14 20.61 -19.39
N LYS A 130 5.14 19.34 -19.80
CA LYS A 130 5.21 18.96 -21.21
C LYS A 130 3.97 19.41 -22.00
N ILE A 131 2.78 19.31 -21.43
CA ILE A 131 1.54 19.79 -22.05
C ILE A 131 1.59 21.31 -22.20
N PHE A 132 1.94 22.05 -21.15
CA PHE A 132 2.11 23.51 -21.21
C PHE A 132 3.12 23.90 -22.30
N GLU A 133 4.27 23.21 -22.35
CA GLU A 133 5.28 23.45 -23.38
C GLU A 133 4.73 23.25 -24.79
N ILE A 134 3.92 22.22 -25.03
CA ILE A 134 3.30 21.92 -26.34
C ILE A 134 2.26 22.97 -26.75
N TYR A 135 1.48 23.49 -25.80
CA TYR A 135 0.48 24.53 -26.08
C TYR A 135 1.13 25.89 -26.34
N GLN A 136 2.04 26.33 -25.47
CA GLN A 136 2.83 27.55 -25.70
C GLN A 136 3.56 27.49 -27.04
N ALA A 137 4.06 26.31 -27.36
CA ALA A 137 4.68 26.01 -28.62
C ALA A 137 3.76 26.24 -29.81
N ASN A 138 2.52 25.78 -29.71
CA ASN A 138 1.53 25.98 -30.75
C ASN A 138 1.12 27.45 -30.89
N ASP A 139 0.95 28.16 -29.78
CA ASP A 139 0.60 29.58 -29.81
C ASP A 139 1.69 30.41 -30.50
N LEU A 140 2.96 30.08 -30.26
CA LEU A 140 4.10 30.66 -30.99
C LEU A 140 4.03 30.43 -32.51
N LEU A 141 3.53 29.27 -32.95
CA LEU A 141 3.39 28.97 -34.38
C LEU A 141 2.25 29.73 -35.05
N LYS A 142 1.27 30.23 -34.27
CA LYS A 142 0.17 31.06 -34.79
C LYS A 142 0.58 32.51 -35.01
N ILE A 143 1.54 33.01 -34.24
CA ILE A 143 2.06 34.37 -34.40
C ILE A 143 2.73 34.47 -35.79
N PRO A 144 2.53 35.55 -36.57
CA PRO A 144 3.26 35.78 -37.81
C PRO A 144 4.78 35.78 -37.59
N PRO A 145 5.60 35.24 -38.50
CA PRO A 145 7.06 35.16 -38.33
C PRO A 145 7.73 36.49 -37.92
N GLU A 146 7.25 37.60 -38.45
CA GLU A 146 7.68 38.97 -38.17
C GLU A 146 7.47 39.36 -36.70
N ASP A 147 6.36 38.96 -36.09
CA ASP A 147 5.99 39.31 -34.72
C ASP A 147 6.53 38.30 -33.69
N ARG A 148 6.82 37.06 -34.13
CA ARG A 148 7.36 36.00 -33.27
C ARG A 148 8.60 36.45 -32.56
N LEU A 149 9.47 37.21 -33.23
CA LEU A 149 10.70 37.70 -32.63
C LEU A 149 10.42 38.59 -31.42
N GLN A 150 9.52 39.55 -31.55
CA GLN A 150 9.23 40.49 -30.48
C GLN A 150 8.68 39.74 -29.27
N TYR A 151 7.79 38.78 -29.52
CA TYR A 151 7.30 37.87 -28.49
C TYR A 151 8.45 37.08 -27.86
N LEU A 152 9.30 36.46 -28.67
CA LEU A 152 10.43 35.64 -28.24
C LEU A 152 11.46 36.43 -27.41
N LEU A 153 11.73 37.69 -27.77
CA LEU A 153 12.59 38.61 -27.02
C LEU A 153 11.96 39.06 -25.70
N SER A 154 10.63 39.24 -25.68
CA SER A 154 9.89 39.56 -24.44
C SER A 154 9.73 38.36 -23.52
N SER A 155 9.66 37.16 -24.08
CA SER A 155 9.59 35.92 -23.34
C SER A 155 10.94 35.67 -22.67
N SER A 156 10.94 35.26 -21.39
CA SER A 156 12.15 34.94 -20.64
C SER A 156 12.80 33.62 -21.09
N ASN A 157 12.86 33.36 -22.40
CA ASN A 157 13.32 32.12 -22.96
C ASN A 157 14.85 32.02 -22.90
N GLU A 158 15.33 31.05 -22.12
CA GLU A 158 16.76 30.83 -21.89
C GLU A 158 17.55 30.48 -23.16
N ILE A 159 16.93 29.89 -24.18
CA ILE A 159 17.60 29.55 -25.45
C ILE A 159 17.99 30.83 -26.19
N ILE A 160 17.05 31.77 -26.27
CA ILE A 160 17.24 33.05 -26.94
C ILE A 160 18.28 33.86 -26.19
N LYS A 161 18.17 33.93 -24.86
CA LYS A 161 19.20 34.57 -24.02
C LYS A 161 20.59 33.98 -24.26
N LYS A 162 20.73 32.65 -24.28
CA LYS A 162 22.03 31.99 -24.52
C LYS A 162 22.60 32.35 -25.89
N LYS A 163 21.80 32.35 -26.95
CA LYS A 163 22.23 32.77 -28.28
C LYS A 163 22.60 34.25 -28.35
N LEU A 164 21.79 35.12 -27.76
CA LEU A 164 22.08 36.55 -27.67
C LEU A 164 23.41 36.78 -26.95
N ILE A 165 23.65 36.10 -25.81
CA ILE A 165 24.91 36.16 -25.07
C ILE A 165 26.08 35.61 -25.92
N GLN A 166 25.89 34.53 -26.66
CA GLN A 166 26.92 33.98 -27.54
C GLN A 166 27.33 35.00 -28.62
N LYS A 167 26.36 35.59 -29.31
CA LYS A 167 26.61 36.57 -30.38
C LYS A 167 27.14 37.90 -29.84
N GLN A 168 26.77 38.26 -28.62
CA GLN A 168 27.39 39.36 -27.88
C GLN A 168 28.89 39.11 -27.67
N LYS A 169 29.28 37.90 -27.28
CA LYS A 169 30.70 37.52 -27.11
C LYS A 169 31.47 37.50 -28.44
N GLU A 170 30.80 37.18 -29.53
CA GLU A 170 31.38 37.19 -30.89
C GLU A 170 31.57 38.61 -31.46
N GLY A 171 31.11 39.66 -30.76
CA GLY A 171 31.24 41.06 -31.18
C GLY A 171 30.34 41.45 -32.37
N THR A 172 29.52 40.52 -32.86
CA THR A 172 28.61 40.72 -34.00
C THR A 172 27.27 41.34 -33.58
N LEU A 173 26.91 41.30 -32.29
CA LEU A 173 25.63 41.81 -31.81
C LEU A 173 25.45 43.33 -32.06
N THR A 174 26.52 44.12 -31.94
CA THR A 174 26.51 45.57 -32.20
C THR A 174 26.28 45.90 -33.68
N GLN A 175 26.74 45.05 -34.60
CA GLN A 175 26.51 45.20 -36.04
C GLN A 175 25.10 44.79 -36.46
N VAL A 176 24.47 43.90 -35.69
CA VAL A 176 23.10 43.42 -35.91
C VAL A 176 22.05 44.38 -35.34
N LEU A 177 22.37 45.08 -34.25
CA LEU A 177 21.46 46.01 -33.58
C LEU A 177 21.44 47.43 -34.18
N ASN A 178 22.31 47.74 -35.14
CA ASN A 178 22.33 49.05 -35.78
C ASN A 178 21.33 49.07 -36.97
N PRO A 179 20.16 49.72 -36.86
CA PRO A 179 19.04 49.50 -37.78
C PRO A 179 19.25 50.07 -39.18
N GLU A 180 20.14 51.05 -39.35
CA GLU A 180 20.30 51.79 -40.61
C GLU A 180 21.26 51.14 -41.62
N GLU A 181 22.26 50.36 -41.18
CA GLU A 181 23.26 49.77 -42.09
C GLU A 181 23.03 48.28 -42.40
N SER A 182 22.07 47.63 -41.74
CA SER A 182 22.17 46.18 -41.52
C SER A 182 20.83 45.44 -41.50
N LYS A 183 19.78 45.99 -42.14
CA LYS A 183 18.44 45.35 -42.15
C LYS A 183 18.50 43.89 -42.62
N ASP A 184 19.29 43.61 -43.65
CA ASP A 184 19.44 42.25 -44.19
C ASP A 184 20.20 41.31 -43.25
N ASN A 185 21.28 41.78 -42.59
CA ASN A 185 22.01 40.95 -41.62
C ASN A 185 21.17 40.73 -40.34
N ALA A 186 20.36 41.71 -39.94
CA ALA A 186 19.41 41.55 -38.86
C ALA A 186 18.39 40.48 -39.22
N ILE A 187 17.75 40.56 -40.39
CA ILE A 187 16.82 39.53 -40.87
C ILE A 187 17.48 38.15 -40.92
N GLN A 188 18.70 38.05 -41.46
CA GLN A 188 19.45 36.79 -41.51
C GLN A 188 19.71 36.23 -40.11
N PHE A 189 20.19 37.05 -39.19
CA PHE A 189 20.43 36.65 -37.80
C PHE A 189 19.15 36.16 -37.11
N LEU A 190 18.03 36.83 -37.37
CA LEU A 190 16.73 36.46 -36.86
C LEU A 190 16.26 35.13 -37.40
N ASN A 191 16.45 34.88 -38.70
CA ASN A 191 16.18 33.59 -39.31
C ASN A 191 17.03 32.49 -38.69
N GLU A 192 18.32 32.73 -38.39
CA GLU A 192 19.18 31.77 -37.70
C GLU A 192 18.71 31.44 -36.27
N ILE A 193 18.21 32.44 -35.53
CA ILE A 193 17.59 32.20 -34.21
C ILE A 193 16.33 31.36 -34.37
N ILE A 194 15.44 31.75 -35.28
CA ILE A 194 14.16 31.08 -35.52
C ILE A 194 14.37 29.64 -35.98
N GLU A 195 15.32 29.37 -36.87
CA GLU A 195 15.63 28.02 -37.35
C GLU A 195 16.15 27.12 -36.23
N GLU A 196 17.09 27.61 -35.41
CA GLU A 196 17.61 26.81 -34.30
C GLU A 196 16.54 26.58 -33.23
N TYR A 197 15.75 27.60 -32.93
CA TYR A 197 14.60 27.47 -32.05
C TYR A 197 13.63 26.41 -32.58
N ASN A 198 13.26 26.48 -33.88
CA ASN A 198 12.38 25.50 -34.53
C ASN A 198 12.97 24.09 -34.49
N LYS A 199 14.29 23.94 -34.62
CA LYS A 199 14.98 22.65 -34.54
C LYS A 199 14.90 22.06 -33.14
N GLU A 200 15.26 22.82 -32.11
CA GLU A 200 15.17 22.39 -30.72
C GLU A 200 13.72 22.11 -30.33
N PHE A 201 12.81 22.98 -30.76
CA PHE A 201 11.38 22.82 -30.57
C PHE A 201 10.87 21.53 -31.21
N LYS A 202 11.22 21.23 -32.46
CA LYS A 202 10.84 19.96 -33.11
C LYS A 202 11.41 18.77 -32.37
N GLN A 203 12.64 18.89 -31.84
CA GLN A 203 13.26 17.83 -31.03
C GLN A 203 12.55 17.64 -29.69
N LYS A 204 12.16 18.71 -29.01
CA LYS A 204 11.60 18.70 -27.65
C LYS A 204 10.09 18.47 -27.61
N ASN A 205 9.36 19.01 -28.58
CA ASN A 205 7.89 19.07 -28.65
C ASN A 205 7.30 18.36 -29.88
N GLY A 206 8.13 17.94 -30.85
CA GLY A 206 7.70 17.11 -31.97
C GLY A 206 7.48 15.65 -31.56
N TYR A 207 7.72 14.70 -32.47
CA TYR A 207 7.48 13.27 -32.22
C TYR A 207 8.19 12.74 -30.97
N SER A 208 9.43 13.14 -30.73
CA SER A 208 10.17 12.72 -29.53
C SER A 208 9.53 13.24 -28.24
N GLY A 209 9.06 14.49 -28.23
CA GLY A 209 8.33 15.08 -27.10
C GLY A 209 7.03 14.35 -26.80
N ARG A 210 6.26 14.03 -27.85
CA ARG A 210 5.01 13.26 -27.75
C ARG A 210 5.25 11.85 -27.23
N ASN A 211 6.24 11.13 -27.76
CA ASN A 211 6.58 9.80 -27.29
C ASN A 211 7.03 9.80 -25.83
N GLN A 212 7.72 10.86 -25.39
CA GLN A 212 8.08 11.03 -23.99
C GLN A 212 6.86 11.30 -23.11
N LEU A 213 5.91 12.14 -23.57
CA LEU A 213 4.65 12.38 -22.87
C LEU A 213 3.82 11.10 -22.72
N GLU A 214 3.66 10.33 -23.81
CA GLU A 214 2.98 9.04 -23.80
C GLU A 214 3.62 8.07 -22.81
N LYS A 215 4.96 8.01 -22.80
CA LYS A 215 5.71 7.19 -21.85
C LYS A 215 5.52 7.65 -20.41
N ASP A 216 5.55 8.95 -20.13
CA ASP A 216 5.31 9.47 -18.77
C ASP A 216 3.86 9.20 -18.33
N VAL A 217 2.88 9.31 -19.22
CA VAL A 217 1.47 8.93 -18.96
C VAL A 217 1.37 7.43 -18.64
N GLN A 218 2.03 6.56 -19.39
CA GLN A 218 2.05 5.13 -19.11
C GLN A 218 2.76 4.82 -17.78
N ASP A 219 3.91 5.44 -17.52
CA ASP A 219 4.63 5.28 -16.25
C ASP A 219 3.74 5.76 -15.06
N LEU A 220 2.90 6.79 -15.25
CA LEU A 220 1.92 7.24 -14.25
C LEU A 220 0.82 6.19 -14.00
N VAL A 221 0.29 5.55 -15.06
CA VAL A 221 -0.69 4.45 -14.95
C VAL A 221 -0.10 3.30 -14.14
N ASP A 222 1.11 2.87 -14.51
CA ASP A 222 1.79 1.74 -13.87
C ASP A 222 2.04 2.01 -12.39
N LYS A 223 2.61 3.18 -12.07
CA LYS A 223 2.95 3.57 -10.69
C LYS A 223 1.72 3.77 -9.82
N THR A 224 0.67 4.40 -10.34
CA THR A 224 -0.58 4.59 -9.58
C THR A 224 -1.28 3.26 -9.35
N SER A 225 -1.29 2.35 -10.34
CA SER A 225 -1.86 1.01 -10.19
C SER A 225 -1.11 0.18 -9.15
N ALA A 226 0.23 0.22 -9.18
CA ALA A 226 1.08 -0.44 -8.18
C ALA A 226 0.83 0.12 -6.78
N TYR A 227 0.72 1.44 -6.64
CA TYR A 227 0.39 2.12 -5.40
C TYR A 227 -0.97 1.70 -4.84
N LEU A 228 -2.02 1.73 -5.67
CA LEU A 228 -3.38 1.34 -5.25
C LEU A 228 -3.43 -0.13 -4.83
N LYS A 229 -2.73 -1.02 -5.54
CA LYS A 229 -2.62 -2.44 -5.16
C LYS A 229 -1.91 -2.58 -3.82
N TYR A 230 -0.83 -1.84 -3.59
CA TYR A 230 -0.12 -1.83 -2.32
C TYR A 230 -1.01 -1.37 -1.15
N GLU A 231 -1.71 -0.25 -1.32
CA GLU A 231 -2.62 0.28 -0.30
C GLU A 231 -3.78 -0.69 -0.01
N TRP A 232 -4.29 -1.36 -1.03
CA TRP A 232 -5.32 -2.39 -0.88
C TRP A 232 -4.85 -3.57 -0.04
N GLU A 233 -3.67 -4.13 -0.34
CA GLU A 233 -3.10 -5.22 0.44
C GLU A 233 -2.87 -4.78 1.90
N ARG A 234 -2.40 -3.54 2.11
CA ARG A 234 -2.22 -2.97 3.47
C ARG A 234 -3.53 -2.90 4.23
N VAL A 235 -4.61 -2.48 3.55
CA VAL A 235 -5.96 -2.44 4.14
C VAL A 235 -6.44 -3.84 4.54
N LYS A 236 -6.22 -4.85 3.69
CA LYS A 236 -6.59 -6.24 4.01
C LYS A 236 -5.85 -6.76 5.24
N ASP A 237 -4.55 -6.47 5.34
CA ASP A 237 -3.74 -6.85 6.49
C ASP A 237 -4.20 -6.13 7.78
N GLU A 238 -4.52 -4.84 7.71
CA GLU A 238 -5.09 -4.09 8.83
C GLU A 238 -6.44 -4.65 9.28
N ALA A 239 -7.30 -5.02 8.34
CA ALA A 239 -8.61 -5.61 8.64
C ALA A 239 -8.49 -6.97 9.34
N LYS A 240 -7.50 -7.80 8.97
CA LYS A 240 -7.25 -9.11 9.59
C LYS A 240 -6.62 -9.00 10.98
N GLU A 241 -5.63 -8.12 11.14
CA GLU A 241 -4.80 -8.06 12.36
C GLU A 241 -5.19 -6.93 13.33
N GLY A 242 -6.06 -6.02 12.92
CA GLY A 242 -6.49 -4.83 13.67
C GLY A 242 -5.42 -3.73 13.80
N LYS A 243 -4.14 -4.11 13.91
CA LYS A 243 -2.99 -3.20 13.83
C LYS A 243 -1.86 -3.85 13.06
N LEU A 244 -1.30 -3.13 12.08
CA LEU A 244 -0.07 -3.57 11.43
C LEU A 244 1.06 -3.69 12.45
N LYS A 245 1.64 -4.88 12.56
CA LYS A 245 2.89 -5.08 13.28
C LYS A 245 3.97 -4.19 12.65
N LYS A 246 4.77 -3.50 13.49
CA LYS A 246 5.86 -2.60 13.02
C LYS A 246 6.82 -3.28 12.03
N GLN A 247 7.01 -4.58 12.18
CA GLN A 247 7.89 -5.41 11.36
C GLN A 247 7.36 -5.55 9.91
N LYS A 248 6.07 -5.88 9.75
CA LYS A 248 5.40 -5.86 8.44
C LYS A 248 5.53 -4.50 7.77
N LYS A 249 5.34 -3.40 8.50
CA LYS A 249 5.48 -2.04 7.92
C LYS A 249 6.88 -1.79 7.33
N LYS A 250 7.94 -2.40 7.90
CA LYS A 250 9.32 -2.30 7.39
C LYS A 250 9.51 -3.18 6.16
N GLU A 251 9.14 -4.46 6.24
CA GLU A 251 9.19 -5.41 5.12
C GLU A 251 8.45 -4.87 3.89
N TRP A 252 7.32 -4.22 4.09
CA TRP A 252 6.51 -3.68 3.01
C TRP A 252 7.15 -2.48 2.33
N LYS A 253 7.84 -1.61 3.07
CA LYS A 253 8.64 -0.52 2.48
C LYS A 253 9.80 -1.07 1.68
N GLU A 254 10.47 -2.10 2.19
CA GLU A 254 11.60 -2.75 1.51
C GLU A 254 11.14 -3.48 0.23
N ASN A 255 10.00 -4.18 0.27
CA ASN A 255 9.44 -4.89 -0.88
C ASN A 255 8.98 -3.96 -2.00
N LEU A 256 8.49 -2.76 -1.66
CA LEU A 256 8.11 -1.77 -2.67
C LEU A 256 9.36 -1.28 -3.42
N GLN A 257 10.42 -0.96 -2.67
CA GLN A 257 11.70 -0.53 -3.24
C GLN A 257 12.37 -1.63 -4.06
N ILE A 258 12.31 -2.89 -3.62
CA ILE A 258 12.79 -4.03 -4.39
C ILE A 258 12.00 -4.21 -5.69
N LYS A 259 10.67 -4.02 -5.67
CA LYS A 259 9.87 -4.08 -6.91
C LYS A 259 10.24 -2.98 -7.88
N ASP A 260 10.50 -1.76 -7.40
CA ASP A 260 10.98 -0.66 -8.23
C ASP A 260 12.37 -0.96 -8.82
N ASP A 261 13.31 -1.47 -8.02
CA ASP A 261 14.65 -1.88 -8.47
C ASP A 261 14.58 -3.00 -9.52
N VAL A 262 13.70 -3.99 -9.32
CA VAL A 262 13.48 -5.11 -10.26
C VAL A 262 12.81 -4.60 -11.53
N TYR A 263 11.85 -3.67 -11.44
CA TYR A 263 11.18 -3.08 -12.58
C TYR A 263 12.13 -2.22 -13.42
N ASP A 264 12.94 -1.38 -12.77
CA ASP A 264 13.97 -0.58 -13.43
C ASP A 264 15.04 -1.45 -14.08
N PHE A 265 15.42 -2.54 -13.42
CA PHE A 265 16.31 -3.55 -14.00
C PHE A 265 15.68 -4.23 -15.23
N TYR A 266 14.39 -4.58 -15.18
CA TYR A 266 13.66 -5.14 -16.32
C TYR A 266 13.57 -4.14 -17.48
N LYS A 267 13.28 -2.87 -17.21
CA LYS A 267 13.25 -1.77 -18.18
C LYS A 267 14.63 -1.55 -18.82
N TYR A 268 15.70 -1.62 -18.03
CA TYR A 268 17.08 -1.61 -18.50
C TYR A 268 17.38 -2.79 -19.45
N LEU A 269 17.02 -4.01 -19.08
CA LEU A 269 17.24 -5.20 -19.91
C LEU A 269 16.46 -5.11 -21.24
N LYS A 270 15.22 -4.59 -21.21
CA LYS A 270 14.41 -4.38 -22.42
C LYS A 270 15.04 -3.33 -23.35
N LYS A 271 15.58 -2.23 -22.81
CA LYS A 271 16.26 -1.18 -23.57
C LYS A 271 17.52 -1.70 -24.30
N GLN A 272 18.24 -2.67 -23.71
CA GLN A 272 19.47 -3.20 -24.28
C GLN A 272 19.25 -4.24 -25.41
N ARG A 273 18.00 -4.52 -25.82
CA ARG A 273 17.67 -5.55 -26.83
C ARG A 273 18.27 -6.94 -26.52
N ILE A 274 18.54 -7.23 -25.25
CA ILE A 274 19.02 -8.55 -24.79
C ILE A 274 17.81 -9.48 -24.74
N TRP A 275 17.32 -9.90 -25.91
CA TRP A 275 16.09 -10.70 -26.05
C TRP A 275 16.28 -11.89 -26.99
N SER A 276 17.19 -12.81 -26.65
CA SER A 276 17.27 -14.10 -27.37
C SER A 276 17.24 -15.34 -26.48
N ASN A 277 17.54 -15.29 -25.16
CA ASN A 277 17.49 -16.54 -24.37
C ASN A 277 17.19 -16.36 -22.87
N SER A 278 16.33 -17.21 -22.31
CA SER A 278 15.90 -17.21 -20.90
C SER A 278 17.05 -17.45 -19.91
N ARG A 279 18.05 -18.23 -20.34
CA ARG A 279 19.26 -18.53 -19.56
C ARG A 279 20.16 -17.31 -19.38
N ASP A 280 20.32 -16.50 -20.41
CA ASP A 280 21.13 -15.28 -20.33
C ASP A 280 20.46 -14.22 -19.45
N ARG A 281 19.11 -14.20 -19.40
CA ARG A 281 18.35 -13.40 -18.42
C ARG A 281 18.70 -13.77 -17.00
N PHE A 282 18.68 -15.06 -16.67
CA PHE A 282 18.97 -15.56 -15.33
C PHE A 282 20.43 -15.29 -14.92
N LEU A 283 21.38 -15.50 -15.84
CA LEU A 283 22.80 -15.28 -15.58
C LEU A 283 23.16 -13.78 -15.45
N ALA A 284 22.52 -12.90 -16.23
CA ALA A 284 22.69 -11.45 -16.11
C ALA A 284 22.13 -10.91 -14.78
N VAL A 285 20.96 -11.41 -14.34
CA VAL A 285 20.38 -11.09 -13.03
C VAL A 285 21.33 -11.53 -11.91
N ILE A 286 21.81 -12.79 -11.93
CA ILE A 286 22.70 -13.32 -10.89
C ILE A 286 24.05 -12.59 -10.87
N SER A 287 24.64 -12.29 -12.02
CA SER A 287 25.91 -11.56 -12.10
C SER A 287 25.79 -10.15 -11.51
N LYS A 288 24.70 -9.43 -11.83
CA LYS A 288 24.46 -8.07 -11.32
C LYS A 288 24.16 -8.08 -9.82
N LEU A 289 23.34 -9.02 -9.33
CA LEU A 289 23.05 -9.20 -7.90
C LEU A 289 24.33 -9.51 -7.10
N LYS A 290 25.24 -10.32 -7.65
CA LYS A 290 26.56 -10.60 -7.03
C LYS A 290 27.50 -9.38 -7.02
N SER A 291 27.39 -8.50 -8.00
CA SER A 291 28.25 -7.31 -8.10
C SER A 291 27.82 -6.17 -7.16
N ASN A 292 26.58 -6.18 -6.68
CA ASN A 292 26.05 -5.14 -5.80
C ASN A 292 26.42 -5.45 -4.33
N LYS A 293 27.55 -4.89 -3.86
CA LYS A 293 28.11 -5.13 -2.52
C LYS A 293 27.16 -4.82 -1.35
N ASN A 294 26.08 -4.08 -1.59
CA ASN A 294 25.10 -3.68 -0.57
C ASN A 294 23.89 -4.64 -0.45
N LEU A 295 23.79 -5.67 -1.30
CA LEU A 295 22.72 -6.66 -1.19
C LEU A 295 23.14 -7.79 -0.24
N ASN A 296 22.56 -7.79 0.95
CA ASN A 296 22.61 -8.90 1.91
C ASN A 296 22.11 -10.21 1.25
N GLN A 297 22.76 -11.34 1.55
CA GLN A 297 22.37 -12.69 1.12
C GLN A 297 20.86 -13.01 1.30
N GLU A 298 20.20 -12.48 2.34
CA GLU A 298 18.76 -12.62 2.53
C GLU A 298 17.93 -11.91 1.45
N LYS A 299 18.30 -10.68 1.06
CA LYS A 299 17.60 -9.94 -0.02
C LYS A 299 17.77 -10.63 -1.36
N THR A 300 18.95 -11.19 -1.64
CA THR A 300 19.19 -12.00 -2.84
C THR A 300 18.32 -13.26 -2.84
N LYS A 301 18.15 -13.91 -1.68
CA LYS A 301 17.24 -15.07 -1.53
C LYS A 301 15.76 -14.69 -1.70
N GLU A 302 15.35 -13.52 -1.23
CA GLU A 302 13.97 -13.04 -1.34
C GLU A 302 13.61 -12.65 -2.79
N ILE A 303 14.53 -12.00 -3.50
CA ILE A 303 14.40 -11.71 -4.94
C ILE A 303 14.34 -13.02 -5.75
N LEU A 304 15.15 -14.03 -5.39
CA LEU A 304 15.10 -15.35 -6.02
C LEU A 304 13.81 -16.13 -5.70
N ARG A 305 13.23 -15.95 -4.51
CA ARG A 305 11.90 -16.50 -4.15
C ARG A 305 10.78 -15.86 -4.96
N TYR A 306 10.80 -14.53 -5.13
CA TYR A 306 9.82 -13.80 -5.94
C TYR A 306 9.84 -14.20 -7.42
N CYS A 307 10.97 -14.70 -7.92
CA CYS A 307 11.13 -15.28 -9.26
C CYS A 307 10.56 -16.71 -9.41
N ASN A 308 9.75 -17.15 -8.44
CA ASN A 308 9.02 -18.41 -8.41
C ASN A 308 9.86 -19.66 -8.11
N LEU A 309 10.24 -19.80 -6.83
CA LEU A 309 10.51 -21.09 -6.20
C LEU A 309 9.75 -21.13 -4.86
N ASP A 310 8.62 -21.83 -4.88
CA ASP A 310 7.78 -22.12 -3.74
C ASP A 310 8.59 -22.72 -2.58
N ILE A 311 8.50 -22.11 -1.39
CA ILE A 311 8.70 -22.82 -0.14
C ILE A 311 7.50 -22.50 0.76
N VAL A 312 6.58 -23.46 0.76
CA VAL A 312 5.48 -23.68 1.69
C VAL A 312 6.02 -23.87 3.12
N GLY A 313 5.33 -23.31 4.12
CA GLY A 313 5.19 -23.99 5.42
C GLY A 313 5.22 -23.12 6.69
N GLY A 314 4.04 -22.67 7.14
CA GLY A 314 3.79 -22.04 8.45
C GLY A 314 3.58 -23.02 9.62
N ASN A 315 4.25 -24.18 9.64
CA ASN A 315 3.94 -25.29 10.57
C ASN A 315 4.67 -25.25 11.92
N THR A 316 5.53 -24.27 12.19
CA THR A 316 6.40 -24.28 13.39
C THR A 316 5.73 -23.74 14.65
N ILE A 317 4.83 -22.76 14.56
CA ILE A 317 4.27 -22.08 15.76
C ILE A 317 3.22 -22.94 16.47
N ASN A 318 2.34 -23.60 15.71
CA ASN A 318 1.29 -24.45 16.30
C ASN A 318 1.87 -25.72 16.94
N ALA A 319 2.97 -26.26 16.40
CA ALA A 319 3.67 -27.40 17.01
C ALA A 319 4.29 -27.02 18.38
N VAL A 320 4.84 -25.81 18.50
CA VAL A 320 5.43 -25.31 19.77
C VAL A 320 4.36 -25.11 20.84
N ILE A 321 3.22 -24.50 20.49
CA ILE A 321 2.12 -24.27 21.45
C ILE A 321 1.54 -25.60 21.95
N THR A 322 1.34 -26.58 21.06
CA THR A 322 0.79 -27.90 21.42
C THR A 322 1.73 -28.68 22.35
N THR A 323 3.04 -28.53 22.13
CA THR A 323 4.07 -29.18 22.96
C THR A 323 4.13 -28.54 24.35
N LEU A 324 4.01 -27.21 24.45
CA LEU A 324 3.99 -26.46 25.71
C LEU A 324 2.76 -26.77 26.57
N VAL A 325 1.56 -26.83 25.97
CA VAL A 325 0.32 -27.16 26.70
C VAL A 325 0.36 -28.59 27.25
N SER A 326 0.88 -29.54 26.46
CA SER A 326 1.06 -30.93 26.90
C SER A 326 2.03 -31.05 28.08
N LEU A 327 3.12 -30.27 28.07
CA LEU A 327 4.11 -30.22 29.15
C LEU A 327 3.55 -29.62 30.44
N ILE A 328 2.80 -28.52 30.35
CA ILE A 328 2.18 -27.87 31.52
C ILE A 328 1.10 -28.75 32.13
N MET A 329 0.26 -29.39 31.31
CA MET A 329 -0.77 -30.32 31.79
C MET A 329 -0.15 -31.57 32.42
N GLY A 330 0.93 -32.11 31.84
CA GLY A 330 1.68 -33.23 32.43
C GLY A 330 2.27 -32.89 33.79
N ALA A 331 2.86 -31.70 33.94
CA ALA A 331 3.41 -31.24 35.21
C ALA A 331 2.32 -30.97 36.27
N PHE A 332 1.17 -30.42 35.86
CA PHE A 332 0.03 -30.19 36.74
C PHE A 332 -0.57 -31.51 37.24
N VAL A 333 -0.80 -32.47 36.33
CA VAL A 333 -1.29 -33.81 36.70
C VAL A 333 -0.29 -34.50 37.62
N ALA A 334 1.01 -34.48 37.32
CA ALA A 334 2.03 -35.06 38.20
C ALA A 334 2.08 -34.41 39.60
N SER A 335 1.87 -33.09 39.69
CA SER A 335 1.79 -32.35 40.96
C SER A 335 0.55 -32.73 41.78
N VAL A 336 -0.60 -32.83 41.13
CA VAL A 336 -1.86 -33.29 41.76
C VAL A 336 -1.76 -34.74 42.21
N LEU A 337 -1.16 -35.62 41.40
CA LEU A 337 -0.90 -37.02 41.75
C LEU A 337 0.05 -37.15 42.94
N LYS A 338 1.04 -36.25 43.05
CA LYS A 338 2.02 -36.26 44.15
C LYS A 338 1.42 -35.77 45.48
N ASN A 339 0.44 -34.88 45.44
CA ASN A 339 -0.22 -34.33 46.64
C ASN A 339 -1.49 -35.08 47.05
N SER A 340 -2.05 -35.93 46.17
CA SER A 340 -3.23 -36.73 46.47
C SER A 340 -2.83 -38.06 47.13
N GLN A 341 -2.43 -38.03 48.41
CA GLN A 341 -2.49 -39.24 49.21
C GLN A 341 -3.96 -39.53 49.61
N LYS A 342 -4.46 -40.69 49.14
CA LYS A 342 -5.48 -41.57 49.74
C LYS A 342 -6.65 -40.85 50.45
N ASP A 343 -7.85 -40.74 49.88
CA ASP A 343 -8.87 -41.80 50.08
C ASP A 343 -10.14 -41.66 49.20
N ASP A 344 -10.18 -40.79 48.18
CA ASP A 344 -11.41 -40.64 47.36
C ASP A 344 -11.22 -41.07 45.89
N PRO A 345 -11.56 -42.32 45.53
CA PRO A 345 -11.46 -42.83 44.17
C PRO A 345 -12.41 -42.12 43.19
N VAL A 346 -13.49 -41.51 43.67
CA VAL A 346 -14.47 -40.80 42.83
C VAL A 346 -13.89 -39.49 42.33
N PHE A 347 -13.17 -38.75 43.18
CA PHE A 347 -12.47 -37.53 42.78
C PHE A 347 -11.42 -37.80 41.70
N PHE A 348 -10.67 -38.91 41.84
CA PHE A 348 -9.64 -39.31 40.89
C PHE A 348 -10.21 -39.65 39.50
N GLN A 349 -11.32 -40.39 39.47
CA GLN A 349 -12.03 -40.72 38.23
C GLN A 349 -12.61 -39.47 37.55
N ALA A 350 -13.16 -38.53 38.33
CA ALA A 350 -13.65 -37.26 37.81
C ALA A 350 -12.53 -36.39 37.21
N LEU A 351 -11.36 -36.35 37.85
CA LEU A 351 -10.20 -35.60 37.35
C LEU A 351 -9.68 -36.18 36.02
N ILE A 352 -9.56 -37.51 35.94
CA ILE A 352 -9.16 -38.20 34.70
C ILE A 352 -10.16 -37.92 33.58
N ALA A 353 -11.47 -38.00 33.87
CA ALA A 353 -12.52 -37.72 32.89
C ALA A 353 -12.45 -36.28 32.35
N ILE A 354 -12.18 -35.30 33.22
CA ILE A 354 -12.02 -33.89 32.83
C ILE A 354 -10.78 -33.70 31.93
N VAL A 355 -9.65 -34.33 32.27
CA VAL A 355 -8.42 -34.24 31.46
C VAL A 355 -8.61 -34.87 30.09
N ILE A 356 -9.26 -36.03 30.00
CA ILE A 356 -9.61 -36.69 28.73
C ILE A 356 -10.55 -35.80 27.92
N TYR A 357 -11.58 -35.23 28.55
CA TYR A 357 -12.54 -34.36 27.88
C TYR A 357 -11.91 -33.10 27.30
N ILE A 358 -11.04 -32.42 28.07
CA ILE A 358 -10.29 -31.24 27.59
C ILE A 358 -9.35 -31.62 26.44
N SER A 359 -8.71 -32.78 26.52
CA SER A 359 -7.82 -33.27 25.45
C SER A 359 -8.58 -33.56 24.16
N ILE A 360 -9.77 -34.17 24.26
CA ILE A 360 -10.66 -34.44 23.11
C ILE A 360 -11.17 -33.12 22.51
N ILE A 361 -11.63 -32.16 23.31
CA ILE A 361 -12.06 -30.84 22.81
C ILE A 361 -10.92 -30.12 22.10
N THR A 362 -9.72 -30.14 22.68
CA THR A 362 -8.54 -29.50 22.09
C THR A 362 -8.19 -30.16 20.74
N TYR A 363 -8.23 -31.50 20.68
CA TYR A 363 -8.02 -32.26 19.45
C TYR A 363 -9.08 -31.97 18.38
N LEU A 364 -10.37 -31.90 18.77
CA LEU A 364 -11.46 -31.61 17.85
C LEU A 364 -11.43 -30.15 17.35
N SER A 365 -11.06 -29.20 18.19
CA SER A 365 -10.88 -27.79 17.79
C SER A 365 -9.75 -27.66 16.76
N LEU A 366 -8.64 -28.36 16.97
CA LEU A 366 -7.52 -28.42 16.00
C LEU A 366 -7.93 -29.08 14.67
N ARG A 367 -8.84 -30.06 14.69
CA ARG A 367 -9.32 -30.73 13.47
C ARG A 367 -10.34 -29.89 12.71
N ARG A 368 -11.14 -29.07 13.41
CA ARG A 368 -12.13 -28.15 12.81
C ARG A 368 -11.46 -27.07 11.96
N ASP A 369 -10.35 -26.51 12.44
CA ASP A 369 -9.56 -25.53 11.68
C ASP A 369 -8.88 -26.15 10.44
N ARG A 370 -8.57 -27.46 10.46
CA ARG A 370 -8.05 -28.18 9.28
C ARG A 370 -9.15 -28.44 8.25
N ALA A 371 -10.39 -28.68 8.67
CA ALA A 371 -11.50 -28.93 7.75
C ALA A 371 -11.89 -27.68 6.95
N SER A 372 -11.83 -26.49 7.55
CA SER A 372 -12.07 -25.22 6.83
C SER A 372 -10.95 -24.90 5.85
N LEU A 373 -9.69 -25.13 6.22
CA LEU A 373 -8.53 -24.91 5.34
C LEU A 373 -8.46 -25.91 4.17
N VAL A 374 -8.85 -27.18 4.39
CA VAL A 374 -8.95 -28.18 3.33
C VAL A 374 -10.11 -27.87 2.39
N LYS A 375 -11.24 -27.36 2.93
CA LYS A 375 -12.39 -26.94 2.13
C LYS A 375 -12.06 -25.71 1.27
N GLU A 376 -11.45 -24.67 1.84
CA GLU A 376 -10.99 -23.48 1.08
C GLU A 376 -9.93 -23.85 0.03
N GLY A 377 -9.04 -24.79 0.34
CA GLY A 377 -8.05 -25.31 -0.60
C GLY A 377 -8.68 -26.10 -1.76
N LEU A 378 -9.70 -26.93 -1.48
CA LEU A 378 -10.43 -27.67 -2.51
C LEU A 378 -11.29 -26.76 -3.39
N GLU A 379 -11.97 -25.77 -2.80
CA GLU A 379 -12.80 -24.81 -3.55
C GLU A 379 -11.93 -23.98 -4.50
N HIS A 380 -10.77 -23.51 -4.05
CA HIS A 380 -9.81 -22.79 -4.90
C HIS A 380 -9.20 -23.69 -5.99
N PHE A 381 -9.00 -24.99 -5.74
CA PHE A 381 -8.50 -25.93 -6.75
C PHE A 381 -9.56 -26.23 -7.82
N ILE A 382 -10.82 -26.38 -7.43
CA ILE A 382 -11.96 -26.60 -8.33
C ILE A 382 -12.22 -25.36 -9.21
N GLU A 383 -12.01 -24.15 -8.68
CA GLU A 383 -12.14 -22.90 -9.45
C GLU A 383 -11.06 -22.77 -10.54
N LEU A 384 -9.82 -23.14 -10.23
CA LEU A 384 -8.71 -23.15 -11.18
C LEU A 384 -8.83 -24.20 -12.31
N GLU A 385 -9.64 -25.24 -12.10
CA GLU A 385 -9.89 -26.30 -13.08
C GLU A 385 -11.05 -25.96 -14.03
N LYS A 386 -11.92 -25.01 -13.66
CA LYS A 386 -13.01 -24.51 -14.52
C LYS A 386 -12.59 -23.44 -15.53
N ASP A 387 -11.45 -22.80 -15.29
CA ASP A 387 -10.86 -21.78 -16.18
C ASP A 387 -9.84 -22.36 -17.19
N LYS A 388 -9.79 -23.70 -17.30
CA LYS A 388 -9.09 -24.44 -18.36
C LYS A 388 -10.11 -25.17 -19.22
#